data_AF-A0A183EZ61-F1
#
_entry.id   AF-A0A183EZ61-F1
#
_cell.length_a   1.000
_cell.length_b   1.000
_cell.length_c   1.000
_cell.angle_alpha   90.00
_cell.angle_beta   90.00
_cell.angle_gamma   90.00
#
_symmetry.space_group_name_H-M   'P 1'
#
loop_
_entity.id
_entity.type
_entity.pdbx_description
1 polymer ?
#
loop_
_entity_poly.entity_id
_entity_poly.type
_entity_poly.pdbx_seq_one_letter_code
_entity_poly.pdbx_strand_id
1 'polypeptide(L)'
;MPEDITKGLCTHILYAFAKIDNDGNSVAFEWNDEDTEWSEGMFSRVIKHKQTNPGLKVLLSYGGYNFGSEIFTAVAKSDTKRKNFIDSAIAFLRKNKFDGFDLDWEYPLGVAKEHANLVKVLHRSRFLWPY
;
A
#
# COMPACT_ATOMS: atom_id res chain seq x y z
N MET A 1 12.61 11.16 10.73
CA MET A 1 12.43 11.40 9.28
C MET A 1 12.90 10.17 8.50
N PRO A 2 12.51 9.99 7.23
CA PRO A 2 12.99 8.86 6.42
C PRO A 2 14.51 8.68 6.47
N GLU A 3 15.29 9.76 6.44
CA GLU A 3 16.75 9.75 6.39
C GLU A 3 17.42 9.20 7.66
N ASP A 4 16.70 9.14 8.79
CA ASP A 4 17.22 8.61 10.06
C ASP A 4 17.30 7.07 10.06
N ILE A 5 16.75 6.41 9.03
CA ILE A 5 16.84 4.96 8.87
C ILE A 5 18.27 4.58 8.49
N THR A 6 18.97 3.91 9.41
CA THR A 6 20.36 3.50 9.19
C THR A 6 20.44 2.40 8.12
N LYS A 7 21.34 2.60 7.14
CA LYS A 7 21.61 1.62 6.08
C LYS A 7 21.97 0.25 6.67
N GLY A 8 21.35 -0.80 6.12
CA GLY A 8 21.62 -2.19 6.51
C GLY A 8 20.89 -2.67 7.77
N LEU A 9 20.10 -1.82 8.42
CA LEU A 9 19.33 -2.20 9.61
C LEU A 9 18.21 -3.21 9.29
N CYS A 10 17.62 -3.14 8.09
CA CYS A 10 16.50 -3.97 7.67
C CYS A 10 16.63 -4.41 6.20
N THR A 11 15.95 -5.50 5.87
CA THR A 11 15.79 -6.00 4.49
C THR A 11 14.52 -5.46 3.83
N HIS A 12 13.52 -5.08 4.63
CA HIS A 12 12.23 -4.56 4.20
C HIS A 12 11.84 -3.35 5.07
N ILE A 13 11.31 -2.31 4.43
CA ILE A 13 10.61 -1.20 5.09
C ILE A 13 9.14 -1.29 4.68
N LEU A 14 8.23 -1.24 5.65
CA LEU A 14 6.80 -1.11 5.42
C LEU A 14 6.42 0.34 5.73
N TYR A 15 6.08 1.12 4.70
CA TYR A 15 5.57 2.48 4.89
C TYR A 15 4.12 2.39 5.37
N ALA A 16 3.85 2.94 6.54
CA ALA A 16 2.55 2.94 7.18
C ALA A 16 2.04 4.39 7.25
N PHE A 17 1.00 4.78 6.54
CA PHE A 17 0.11 3.97 5.69
C PHE A 17 -0.29 4.74 4.42
N ALA A 18 -0.94 4.05 3.47
CA ALA A 18 -1.85 4.65 2.48
C ALA A 18 -3.30 4.30 2.81
N LYS A 19 -4.26 4.95 2.12
CA LYS A 19 -5.70 4.77 2.32
C LYS A 19 -6.38 4.21 1.07
N ILE A 20 -7.60 3.71 1.27
CA ILE A 20 -8.54 3.40 0.20
C ILE A 20 -9.71 4.36 0.33
N ASP A 21 -10.12 4.99 -0.78
CA ASP A 21 -11.29 5.85 -0.81
C ASP A 21 -12.60 5.06 -0.88
N ASN A 22 -13.73 5.77 -0.91
CA ASN A 22 -15.06 5.15 -0.96
C ASN A 22 -15.31 4.36 -2.24
N ASP A 23 -14.65 4.67 -3.36
CA ASP A 23 -14.84 3.96 -4.63
C ASP A 23 -13.89 2.76 -4.77
N GLY A 24 -13.04 2.54 -3.76
CA GLY A 24 -12.05 1.50 -3.73
C GLY A 24 -10.73 1.93 -4.36
N ASN A 25 -10.43 3.21 -4.54
CA ASN A 25 -9.16 3.63 -5.11
C ASN A 25 -8.08 3.83 -4.04
N SER A 26 -6.85 3.46 -4.36
CA SER A 26 -5.68 3.77 -3.56
C SER A 26 -5.33 5.25 -3.59
N VAL A 27 -5.17 5.86 -2.41
CA VAL A 27 -4.81 7.27 -2.23
C VAL A 27 -3.78 7.43 -1.11
N ALA A 28 -3.01 8.53 -1.16
CA ALA A 28 -2.08 8.91 -0.10
C ALA A 28 -2.81 9.15 1.23
N PHE A 29 -2.12 8.98 2.36
CA PHE A 29 -2.72 9.23 3.66
C PHE A 29 -2.74 10.73 3.97
N GLU A 30 -1.62 11.40 3.70
CA GLU A 30 -1.41 12.84 3.84
C GLU A 30 -1.01 13.51 2.53
N TRP A 31 -1.15 14.83 2.46
CA TRP A 31 -0.85 15.64 1.28
C TRP A 31 0.66 15.69 0.94
N ASN A 32 1.53 15.39 1.90
CA ASN A 32 2.99 15.43 1.81
C ASN A 32 3.63 14.04 1.67
N ASP A 33 2.82 12.99 1.50
CA ASP A 33 3.31 11.64 1.21
C ASP A 33 3.85 11.57 -0.23
N GLU A 34 3.09 12.08 -1.20
CA GLU A 34 3.51 12.17 -2.60
C GLU A 34 4.32 13.44 -2.86
N ASP A 35 5.13 13.42 -3.92
CA ASP A 35 5.85 14.60 -4.39
C ASP A 35 4.86 15.70 -4.81
N THR A 36 5.21 16.93 -4.44
CA THR A 36 4.52 18.15 -4.86
C THR A 36 5.42 18.95 -5.79
N GLU A 37 4.89 19.98 -6.45
CA GLU A 37 5.70 20.84 -7.32
C GLU A 37 6.86 21.54 -6.59
N TRP A 38 6.72 21.77 -5.27
CA TRP A 38 7.66 22.53 -4.44
C TRP A 38 8.40 21.67 -3.41
N SER A 39 8.09 20.39 -3.27
CA SER A 39 8.74 19.55 -2.26
C SER A 39 8.67 18.06 -2.59
N GLU A 40 9.75 17.36 -2.24
CA GLU A 40 9.80 15.90 -2.26
C GLU A 40 8.99 15.32 -1.10
N GLY A 41 8.08 14.42 -1.43
CA GLY A 41 7.19 13.75 -0.49
C GLY A 41 7.87 12.64 0.29
N MET A 42 7.22 12.18 1.35
CA MET A 42 7.75 11.14 2.22
C MET A 42 7.96 9.79 1.51
N PHE A 43 7.14 9.45 0.51
CA PHE A 43 7.33 8.24 -0.29
C PHE A 43 8.67 8.27 -1.02
N SER A 44 8.94 9.32 -1.81
CA SER A 44 10.20 9.44 -2.56
C SER A 44 11.43 9.41 -1.63
N ARG A 45 11.33 10.05 -0.46
CA ARG A 45 12.39 10.05 0.55
C ARG A 45 12.67 8.66 1.13
N VAL A 46 11.64 7.85 1.40
CA VAL A 46 11.84 6.46 1.85
C VAL A 46 12.37 5.59 0.70
N ILE A 47 11.86 5.76 -0.52
CA ILE A 47 12.30 5.02 -1.71
C ILE A 47 13.78 5.25 -2.03
N LYS A 48 14.32 6.46 -1.77
CA LYS A 48 15.74 6.79 -1.98
C LYS A 48 16.70 5.88 -1.22
N HIS A 49 16.30 5.26 -0.10
CA HIS A 49 17.16 4.29 0.61
C HIS A 49 17.57 3.10 -0.24
N LYS A 50 16.75 2.74 -1.25
CA LYS A 50 17.07 1.65 -2.19
C LYS A 50 18.29 1.98 -3.06
N GLN A 51 18.61 3.25 -3.27
CA GLN A 51 19.76 3.67 -4.08
C GLN A 51 21.09 3.31 -3.43
N THR A 52 21.15 3.34 -2.10
CA THR A 52 22.38 3.02 -1.34
C THR A 52 22.34 1.62 -0.74
N ASN A 53 21.19 0.94 -0.76
CA ASN A 53 20.98 -0.43 -0.30
C ASN A 53 20.22 -1.26 -1.36
N PRO A 54 20.92 -1.81 -2.39
CA PRO A 54 20.27 -2.49 -3.52
C PRO A 54 19.40 -3.71 -3.17
N GLY A 55 19.61 -4.32 -1.99
CA GLY A 55 18.80 -5.44 -1.51
C GLY A 55 17.53 -5.03 -0.76
N LEU A 56 17.37 -3.75 -0.42
CA LEU A 56 16.24 -3.24 0.33
C LEU A 56 14.95 -3.29 -0.49
N LYS A 57 13.87 -3.77 0.12
CA LYS A 57 12.51 -3.67 -0.40
C LYS A 57 11.70 -2.67 0.40
N VAL A 58 10.90 -1.86 -0.28
CA VAL A 58 9.99 -0.92 0.37
C VAL A 58 8.57 -1.24 -0.08
N LEU A 59 7.71 -1.58 0.88
CA LEU A 59 6.31 -1.92 0.68
C LEU A 59 5.43 -0.80 1.24
N LEU A 60 4.28 -0.57 0.63
CA LEU A 60 3.27 0.35 1.16
C LEU A 60 2.16 -0.42 1.88
N SER A 61 1.86 -0.03 3.11
CA SER A 61 0.85 -0.70 3.93
C SER A 61 -0.48 0.02 3.80
N TYR A 62 -1.57 -0.73 3.59
CA TYR A 62 -2.93 -0.22 3.62
C TYR A 62 -3.61 -0.68 4.90
N GLY A 63 -4.14 0.26 5.68
CA GLY A 63 -4.96 -0.04 6.86
C GLY A 63 -4.43 0.57 8.14
N GLY A 64 -4.25 -0.27 9.16
CA GLY A 64 -3.96 0.12 10.53
C GLY A 64 -5.22 0.49 11.33
N TYR A 65 -5.10 0.46 12.65
CA TYR A 65 -6.20 0.69 13.60
C TYR A 65 -7.11 1.90 13.26
N ASN A 66 -6.52 3.05 12.94
CA ASN A 66 -7.25 4.29 12.68
C ASN A 66 -8.00 4.30 11.33
N PHE A 67 -7.65 3.42 10.39
CA PHE A 67 -8.37 3.29 9.13
C PHE A 67 -9.73 2.59 9.31
N GLY A 68 -9.84 1.73 10.32
CA GLY A 68 -11.04 0.95 10.61
C GLY A 68 -11.38 -0.09 9.55
N SER A 69 -12.52 -0.78 9.76
CA SER A 69 -12.92 -1.93 8.93
C SER A 69 -13.97 -1.63 7.87
N GLU A 70 -14.59 -0.45 7.87
CA GLU A 70 -15.76 -0.16 7.03
C GLU A 70 -15.41 -0.21 5.53
N ILE A 71 -14.36 0.50 5.12
CA ILE A 71 -13.91 0.55 3.73
C ILE A 71 -13.41 -0.82 3.27
N PHE A 72 -12.59 -1.50 4.07
CA PHE A 72 -12.15 -2.86 3.73
C PHE A 72 -13.32 -3.83 3.58
N THR A 73 -14.33 -3.73 4.44
CA THR A 73 -15.55 -4.53 4.35
C THR A 73 -16.30 -4.24 3.06
N ALA A 74 -16.45 -2.97 2.68
CA ALA A 74 -17.11 -2.56 1.45
C ALA A 74 -16.35 -3.03 0.20
N VAL A 75 -15.02 -2.90 0.21
CA VAL A 75 -14.14 -3.44 -0.84
C VAL A 75 -14.29 -4.94 -0.93
N ALA A 76 -14.14 -5.68 0.17
CA ALA A 76 -14.21 -7.13 0.19
C ALA A 76 -15.57 -7.68 -0.32
N LYS A 77 -16.68 -7.00 -0.01
CA LYS A 77 -18.05 -7.38 -0.42
C LYS A 77 -18.40 -7.06 -1.87
N SER A 78 -17.66 -6.19 -2.56
CA SER A 78 -18.02 -5.70 -3.89
C SER A 78 -16.98 -6.07 -4.94
N ASP A 79 -17.38 -6.83 -5.95
CA ASP A 79 -16.51 -7.21 -7.08
C ASP A 79 -15.93 -5.97 -7.80
N THR A 80 -16.76 -4.95 -8.01
CA THR A 80 -16.34 -3.67 -8.60
C THR A 80 -15.31 -2.96 -7.74
N LYS A 81 -15.55 -2.81 -6.43
CA LYS A 81 -14.58 -2.13 -5.54
C LYS A 81 -13.30 -2.93 -5.37
N ARG A 82 -13.34 -4.28 -5.33
CA ARG A 82 -12.12 -5.10 -5.35
C ARG A 82 -11.31 -4.86 -6.61
N LYS A 83 -11.96 -4.80 -7.77
CA LYS A 83 -11.29 -4.52 -9.04
C LYS A 83 -10.65 -3.13 -9.03
N ASN A 84 -11.39 -2.10 -8.62
CA ASN A 84 -10.87 -0.73 -8.50
C ASN A 84 -9.66 -0.68 -7.57
N PHE A 85 -9.73 -1.34 -6.41
CA PHE A 85 -8.64 -1.37 -5.44
C PHE A 85 -7.40 -2.02 -6.03
N ILE A 86 -7.53 -3.18 -6.65
CA ILE A 86 -6.40 -3.88 -7.24
C ILE A 86 -5.76 -3.05 -8.36
N ASP A 87 -6.56 -2.55 -9.30
CA ASP A 87 -6.06 -1.83 -10.46
C ASP A 87 -5.41 -0.50 -10.03
N SER A 88 -6.05 0.24 -9.12
CA SER A 88 -5.50 1.50 -8.60
C SER A 88 -4.28 1.28 -7.71
N ALA A 89 -4.25 0.24 -6.86
CA ALA A 89 -3.09 -0.06 -6.03
C ALA A 89 -1.86 -0.39 -6.89
N ILE A 90 -2.01 -1.21 -7.93
CA ILE A 90 -0.93 -1.48 -8.90
C ILE A 90 -0.41 -0.18 -9.50
N ALA A 91 -1.31 0.68 -10.00
CA ALA A 91 -0.92 1.95 -10.62
C ALA A 91 -0.23 2.89 -9.61
N PHE A 92 -0.79 3.03 -8.41
CA PHE A 92 -0.30 3.90 -7.35
C PHE A 92 1.09 3.50 -6.87
N LEU A 93 1.32 2.20 -6.71
CA LEU A 93 2.59 1.66 -6.23
C LEU A 93 3.68 1.75 -7.29
N ARG A 94 3.34 1.53 -8.57
CA ARG A 94 4.28 1.77 -9.68
C ARG A 94 4.64 3.24 -9.82
N LYS A 95 3.65 4.14 -9.75
CA LYS A 95 3.86 5.61 -9.76
C LYS A 95 4.87 6.01 -8.68
N ASN A 96 4.69 5.49 -7.47
CA ASN A 96 5.51 5.82 -6.30
C ASN A 96 6.69 4.84 -6.06
N LYS A 97 7.00 3.94 -7.01
CA LYS A 97 8.18 3.05 -7.03
C LYS A 97 8.30 2.06 -5.85
N PHE A 98 7.18 1.68 -5.24
CA PHE A 98 7.13 0.64 -4.20
C PHE A 98 7.32 -0.76 -4.79
N ASP A 99 8.00 -1.63 -4.05
CA ASP A 99 8.28 -3.03 -4.44
C ASP A 99 7.09 -3.97 -4.21
N GLY A 100 6.08 -3.51 -3.47
CA GLY A 100 4.90 -4.28 -3.13
C GLY A 100 4.00 -3.55 -2.15
N PHE A 101 3.05 -4.27 -1.59
CA PHE A 101 2.15 -3.75 -0.57
C PHE A 101 1.99 -4.73 0.58
N ASP A 102 1.53 -4.19 1.71
CA ASP A 102 1.10 -4.89 2.89
C ASP A 102 -0.39 -4.58 3.16
N LEU A 103 -1.16 -5.56 3.60
CA LEU A 103 -2.59 -5.41 3.92
C LEU A 103 -2.79 -5.60 5.42
N ASP A 104 -2.98 -4.48 6.11
CA ASP A 104 -3.14 -4.43 7.56
C ASP A 104 -4.59 -4.15 7.95
N TRP A 105 -5.47 -5.12 7.65
CA TRP A 105 -6.90 -5.03 7.98
C TRP A 105 -7.15 -5.53 9.41
N GLU A 106 -7.41 -4.59 10.33
CA GLU A 106 -7.72 -4.83 11.73
C GLU A 106 -9.20 -4.54 12.09
N TYR A 107 -10.13 -5.50 12.08
CA TYR A 107 -10.02 -6.90 11.67
C TYR A 107 -11.23 -7.27 10.80
N PRO A 108 -11.13 -8.31 9.94
CA PRO A 108 -12.22 -8.78 9.07
C PRO A 108 -13.30 -9.58 9.82
N LEU A 109 -13.95 -8.96 10.82
CA LEU A 109 -14.99 -9.59 11.62
C LEU A 109 -16.29 -9.76 10.84
N GLY A 110 -16.85 -10.97 10.86
CA GLY A 110 -18.14 -11.28 10.20
C GLY A 110 -18.09 -11.36 8.66
N VAL A 111 -16.89 -11.33 8.06
CA VAL A 111 -16.70 -11.28 6.59
C VAL A 111 -15.60 -12.25 6.10
N ALA A 112 -15.47 -13.41 6.77
CA ALA A 112 -14.38 -14.35 6.51
C ALA A 112 -14.32 -14.83 5.03
N LYS A 113 -15.47 -15.04 4.38
CA LYS A 113 -15.54 -15.47 2.98
C LYS A 113 -15.09 -14.37 2.04
N GLU A 114 -15.55 -13.14 2.26
CA GLU A 114 -15.22 -11.96 1.47
C GLU A 114 -13.74 -11.60 1.64
N HIS A 115 -13.23 -11.67 2.87
CA HIS A 115 -11.81 -11.52 3.17
C HIS A 115 -10.97 -12.55 2.41
N ALA A 116 -11.33 -13.84 2.49
CA ALA A 116 -10.63 -14.89 1.74
C ALA A 116 -10.69 -14.66 0.22
N ASN A 117 -11.80 -14.14 -0.30
CA ASN A 117 -11.91 -13.78 -1.71
C ASN A 117 -10.99 -12.61 -2.05
N LEU A 118 -10.96 -11.55 -1.26
CA LEU A 118 -10.06 -10.41 -1.46
C LEU A 118 -8.60 -10.87 -1.50
N VAL A 119 -8.16 -11.66 -0.51
CA VAL A 119 -6.80 -12.22 -0.46
C VAL A 119 -6.49 -13.08 -1.70
N LYS A 120 -7.44 -13.91 -2.16
CA LYS A 120 -7.26 -14.72 -3.37
C LYS A 120 -7.05 -13.86 -4.62
N VAL A 121 -7.83 -12.79 -4.78
CA VAL A 121 -7.67 -11.92 -5.96
C VAL A 121 -6.36 -11.15 -5.87
N LEU A 122 -6.01 -10.59 -4.71
CA LEU A 122 -4.72 -9.93 -4.48
C LEU A 122 -3.52 -10.85 -4.81
N HIS A 123 -3.57 -12.10 -4.35
CA HIS A 123 -2.54 -13.09 -4.66
C HIS A 123 -2.41 -13.36 -6.16
N ARG A 124 -3.52 -13.46 -6.89
CA ARG A 124 -3.52 -13.66 -8.35
C ARG A 124 -3.00 -12.44 -9.10
N SER A 125 -3.27 -11.24 -8.59
CA SER A 125 -2.77 -9.99 -9.16
C SER A 125 -1.28 -9.78 -8.95
N ARG A 126 -0.59 -10.63 -8.16
CA ARG A 126 0.87 -10.60 -7.99
C ARG A 126 1.62 -10.72 -9.31
N PHE A 127 1.07 -11.43 -10.30
CA PHE A 127 1.67 -11.54 -11.64
C PHE A 127 1.59 -10.24 -12.45
N LEU A 128 0.74 -9.30 -12.04
CA LEU A 128 0.71 -7.93 -12.56
C LEU A 128 1.73 -7.02 -11.87
N TRP A 129 2.60 -7.56 -11.02
CA TRP A 129 3.70 -6.85 -10.35
C TRP A 129 5.05 -7.25 -10.97
N PRO A 130 5.36 -6.91 -12.23
CA PRO A 130 6.73 -7.09 -12.71
C PRO A 130 7.64 -6.05 -12.06
N TYR A 131 8.85 -6.53 -11.73
CA TYR A 131 10.02 -5.77 -11.31
C TYR A 131 10.39 -4.64 -12.28
#